data_AF-A0A0Q8HVS0-F1
#
_entry.id   AF-A0A0Q8HVS0-F1
#
_cell.length_a   1.000
_cell.length_b   1.000
_cell.length_c   1.000
_cell.angle_alpha   90.00
_cell.angle_beta   90.00
_cell.angle_gamma   90.00
#
_symmetry.space_group_name_H-M   'P 1'
#
loop_
_entity.id
_entity.type
_entity.pdbx_description
1 polymer ?
#
loop_
_entity_poly.entity_id
_entity_poly.type
_entity_poly.pdbx_seq_one_letter_code
_entity_poly.pdbx_strand_id
1 'polypeptide(L)'
;MKATTSGTKTAGRPRDHRIDEAVIAATRELLESEGYAGLSLAAVAARSGTNTPAIYRRWESKVHLVHEAVFPESLASGLPATGDLRSDVEALVRGSAALFSDPVARAALPGLLSDLVPHPDLHRELMDRLWVSRVGEMQRLLDAAADQGEVRRGVRAEHLLNVIGGGALLAVLTPGEVVLDEEWIASICTLAMEGITA
;
A
#
# COMPACT_ATOMS: atom_id res chain seq x y z
N MET A 1 2.54 -21.46 -53.31
CA MET A 1 2.94 -20.06 -53.05
C MET A 1 1.68 -19.22 -52.86
N LYS A 2 1.28 -18.97 -51.61
CA LYS A 2 0.27 -17.96 -51.24
C LYS A 2 0.78 -17.31 -49.96
N ALA A 3 1.14 -16.03 -50.07
CA ALA A 3 1.55 -15.21 -48.96
C ALA A 3 0.30 -14.80 -48.18
N THR A 4 0.24 -15.18 -46.90
CA THR A 4 -0.75 -14.67 -45.97
C THR A 4 -0.11 -13.51 -45.21
N THR A 5 -0.55 -12.30 -45.51
CA THR A 5 -0.18 -11.06 -44.82
C THR A 5 -0.67 -11.13 -43.37
N SER A 6 0.28 -11.09 -42.43
CA SER A 6 0.03 -10.97 -40.99
C SER A 6 -0.46 -9.56 -40.66
N GLY A 7 -1.67 -9.43 -40.13
CA GLY A 7 -2.19 -8.19 -39.58
C GLY A 7 -1.69 -7.99 -38.15
N THR A 8 -0.75 -7.06 -37.97
CA THR A 8 -0.27 -6.64 -36.64
C THR A 8 -1.41 -5.94 -35.91
N LYS A 9 -1.87 -6.52 -34.79
CA LYS A 9 -2.85 -5.89 -33.89
C LYS A 9 -2.23 -4.61 -33.33
N THR A 10 -2.85 -3.47 -33.65
CA THR A 10 -2.46 -2.13 -33.20
C THR A 10 -2.46 -2.09 -31.67
N ALA A 11 -1.29 -1.90 -31.05
CA ALA A 11 -1.19 -1.52 -29.65
C ALA A 11 -1.97 -0.22 -29.44
N GLY A 12 -2.92 -0.22 -28.51
CA GLY A 12 -3.78 0.93 -28.22
C GLY A 12 -2.96 2.19 -27.87
N ARG A 13 -3.55 3.37 -28.10
CA ARG A 13 -2.97 4.67 -27.73
C ARG A 13 -2.47 4.63 -26.27
N PRO A 14 -1.25 5.12 -25.97
CA PRO A 14 -0.71 5.14 -24.61
C PRO A 14 -1.70 5.73 -23.60
N ARG A 15 -1.72 5.18 -22.37
CA ARG A 15 -2.55 5.67 -21.27
C ARG A 15 -2.21 7.15 -21.02
N ASP A 16 -3.24 7.99 -20.93
CA ASP A 16 -3.07 9.40 -20.60
C ASP A 16 -2.97 9.55 -19.07
N HIS A 17 -1.74 9.65 -18.57
CA HIS A 17 -1.42 9.74 -17.15
C HIS A 17 -2.07 10.94 -16.45
N ARG A 18 -2.37 12.02 -17.18
CA ARG A 18 -3.04 13.20 -16.61
C ARG A 18 -4.45 12.90 -16.15
N ILE A 19 -5.14 11.97 -16.82
CA ILE A 19 -6.47 11.50 -16.39
C ILE A 19 -6.33 10.67 -15.12
N ASP A 20 -5.27 9.87 -15.02
CA ASP A 20 -5.04 8.98 -13.89
C ASP A 20 -4.79 9.83 -12.62
N GLU A 21 -3.89 10.80 -12.71
CA GLU A 21 -3.61 11.77 -11.65
C GLU A 21 -4.85 12.55 -11.21
N ALA A 22 -5.66 13.06 -12.16
CA ALA A 22 -6.87 13.81 -11.84
C ALA A 22 -7.93 12.95 -11.14
N VAL A 23 -8.08 11.68 -11.55
CA VAL A 23 -9.02 10.75 -10.92
C VAL A 23 -8.56 10.36 -9.52
N ILE A 24 -7.26 10.10 -9.33
CA ILE A 24 -6.70 9.79 -8.00
C ILE A 24 -6.83 10.99 -7.06
N ALA A 25 -6.50 12.21 -7.52
CA ALA A 25 -6.66 13.43 -6.73
C ALA A 25 -8.13 13.63 -6.30
N ALA A 26 -9.07 13.53 -7.24
CA ALA A 26 -10.49 13.64 -6.94
C ALA A 26 -10.99 12.55 -5.98
N THR A 27 -10.44 11.34 -6.08
CA THR A 27 -10.75 10.23 -5.16
C THR A 27 -10.27 10.53 -3.75
N ARG A 28 -9.03 11.00 -3.60
CA ARG A 28 -8.46 11.38 -2.29
C ARG A 28 -9.28 12.49 -1.63
N GLU A 29 -9.61 13.56 -2.36
CA GLU A 29 -10.46 14.63 -1.86
C GLU A 29 -11.82 14.13 -1.35
N LEU A 30 -12.49 13.27 -2.13
CA LEU A 30 -13.80 12.74 -1.77
C LEU A 30 -13.74 11.76 -0.59
N LEU A 31 -12.66 10.98 -0.48
CA LEU A 31 -12.45 10.10 0.68
C LEU A 31 -12.30 10.92 1.96
N GLU A 32 -11.56 12.02 1.94
CA GLU A 32 -11.42 12.89 3.11
C GLU A 32 -12.74 13.57 3.50
N SER A 33 -13.54 14.01 2.51
CA SER A 33 -14.78 14.74 2.80
C SER A 33 -15.99 13.86 3.09
N GLU A 34 -16.11 12.70 2.45
CA GLU A 34 -17.31 11.85 2.46
C GLU A 34 -17.05 10.44 3.01
N GLY A 35 -15.78 10.08 3.22
CA GLY A 35 -15.38 8.73 3.63
C GLY A 35 -15.58 7.67 2.55
N TYR A 36 -15.14 6.44 2.86
CA TYR A 36 -15.30 5.31 1.95
C TYR A 36 -16.76 5.08 1.54
N ALA A 37 -17.70 5.14 2.49
CA ALA A 37 -19.10 4.83 2.23
C ALA A 37 -19.78 5.85 1.30
N GLY A 38 -19.46 7.14 1.42
CA GLY A 38 -20.02 8.21 0.59
C GLY A 38 -19.43 8.25 -0.83
N LEU A 39 -18.21 7.76 -1.03
CA LEU A 39 -17.53 7.79 -2.32
C LEU A 39 -18.30 7.01 -3.42
N SER A 40 -18.58 7.68 -4.54
CA SER A 40 -19.13 7.05 -5.74
C SER A 40 -18.28 7.37 -6.99
N LEU A 41 -18.20 6.43 -7.94
CA LEU A 41 -17.45 6.65 -9.18
C LEU A 41 -18.06 7.75 -10.08
N ALA A 42 -19.36 8.01 -9.94
CA ALA A 42 -20.01 9.13 -10.62
C ALA A 42 -19.55 10.49 -10.05
N ALA A 43 -19.45 10.60 -8.71
CA ALA A 43 -18.91 11.79 -8.05
C ALA A 43 -17.42 12.02 -8.41
N VAL A 44 -16.62 10.94 -8.39
CA VAL A 44 -15.21 11.00 -8.82
C VAL A 44 -15.11 11.47 -10.28
N ALA A 45 -15.92 10.91 -11.17
CA ALA A 45 -15.92 11.29 -12.58
C ALA A 45 -16.25 12.78 -12.78
N ALA A 46 -17.31 13.26 -12.12
CA ALA A 46 -17.70 14.66 -12.17
C ALA A 46 -16.59 15.59 -11.65
N ARG A 47 -15.95 15.24 -10.53
CA ARG A 47 -14.90 16.04 -9.90
C ARG A 47 -13.59 16.07 -10.70
N SER A 48 -13.20 14.93 -11.28
CA SER A 48 -11.98 14.82 -12.09
C SER A 48 -12.15 15.30 -13.54
N GLY A 49 -13.36 15.73 -13.94
CA GLY A 49 -13.65 16.20 -15.29
C GLY A 49 -13.62 15.08 -16.34
N THR A 50 -13.89 13.84 -15.94
CA THR A 50 -13.95 12.67 -16.81
C THR A 50 -15.36 12.04 -16.80
N ASN A 51 -15.49 10.79 -17.25
CA ASN A 51 -16.73 10.02 -17.19
C ASN A 51 -16.50 8.65 -16.55
N THR A 52 -17.54 8.07 -15.96
CA THR A 52 -17.48 6.76 -15.31
C THR A 52 -16.96 5.64 -16.23
N PRO A 53 -17.34 5.56 -17.52
CA PRO A 53 -16.73 4.58 -18.44
C PRO A 53 -15.21 4.72 -18.61
N ALA A 54 -14.67 5.94 -18.53
CA ALA A 54 -13.22 6.17 -18.60
C ALA A 54 -12.48 5.71 -17.33
N ILE A 55 -13.15 5.76 -16.17
CA ILE A 55 -12.65 5.21 -14.91
C ILE A 55 -12.68 3.68 -14.96
N TYR A 56 -13.80 3.06 -15.36
CA TYR A 56 -13.91 1.59 -15.44
C TYR A 56 -12.91 0.93 -16.39
N ARG A 57 -12.46 1.65 -17.44
CA ARG A 57 -11.39 1.16 -18.33
C ARG A 57 -10.00 1.09 -17.67
N ARG A 58 -9.82 1.78 -16.55
CA ARG A 58 -8.53 1.93 -15.84
C ARG A 58 -8.51 1.18 -14.52
N TRP A 59 -9.61 1.25 -13.78
CA TRP A 59 -9.83 0.55 -12.52
C TRP A 59 -11.09 -0.30 -12.65
N GLU A 60 -10.96 -1.60 -12.37
CA GLU A 60 -12.07 -2.54 -12.56
C GLU A 60 -13.22 -2.30 -11.59
N SER A 61 -12.94 -1.71 -10.42
CA SER A 61 -13.95 -1.41 -9.41
C SER A 61 -13.57 -0.21 -8.54
N LYS A 62 -14.52 0.22 -7.69
CA LYS A 62 -14.27 1.22 -6.62
C LYS A 62 -13.13 0.78 -5.70
N VAL A 63 -13.07 -0.52 -5.36
CA VAL A 63 -12.02 -1.09 -4.51
C VAL A 63 -10.64 -0.88 -5.13
N HIS A 64 -10.49 -1.12 -6.45
CA HIS A 64 -9.23 -0.89 -7.17
C HIS A 64 -8.80 0.58 -7.13
N LEU A 65 -9.74 1.49 -7.39
CA LEU A 65 -9.46 2.92 -7.40
C LEU A 65 -9.08 3.43 -6.00
N VAL A 66 -9.81 3.01 -4.97
CA VAL A 66 -9.51 3.40 -3.59
C VAL A 66 -8.19 2.80 -3.13
N HIS A 67 -7.92 1.54 -3.47
CA HIS A 67 -6.65 0.89 -3.17
C HIS A 67 -5.48 1.69 -3.74
N GLU A 68 -5.54 2.10 -5.02
CA GLU A 68 -4.48 2.91 -5.64
C GLU A 68 -4.36 4.32 -5.01
N ALA A 69 -5.48 4.91 -4.61
CA ALA A 69 -5.48 6.21 -3.92
C ALA A 69 -4.84 6.16 -2.52
N VAL A 70 -4.94 5.03 -1.82
CA VAL A 70 -4.34 4.79 -0.50
C VAL A 70 -2.90 4.28 -0.61
N PHE A 71 -2.65 3.37 -1.54
CA PHE A 71 -1.37 2.68 -1.73
C PHE A 71 -0.79 2.99 -3.13
N PRO A 72 -0.25 4.20 -3.35
CA PRO A 72 0.32 4.57 -4.64
C PRO A 72 1.54 3.71 -4.98
N GLU A 73 1.85 3.59 -6.28
CA GLU A 73 2.98 2.79 -6.78
C GLU A 73 4.34 3.22 -6.21
N SER A 74 4.48 4.47 -5.76
CA SER A 74 5.67 4.93 -5.03
C SER A 74 5.88 4.16 -3.72
N LEU A 75 4.83 3.66 -3.07
CA LEU A 75 4.97 2.74 -1.93
C LEU A 75 5.42 1.34 -2.35
N ALA A 76 5.43 1.01 -3.63
CA ALA A 76 6.04 -0.21 -4.14
C ALA A 76 7.53 0.00 -4.50
N SER A 77 8.10 1.20 -4.36
CA SER A 77 9.47 1.54 -4.80
C SER A 77 10.61 0.94 -3.95
N GLY A 78 10.37 -0.21 -3.32
CA GLY A 78 11.33 -0.96 -2.54
C GLY A 78 11.64 -0.38 -1.16
N LEU A 79 12.38 -1.15 -0.38
CA LEU A 79 12.86 -0.77 0.94
C LEU A 79 14.11 0.09 0.86
N PRO A 80 14.30 1.06 1.78
CA PRO A 80 15.61 1.61 2.04
C PRO A 80 16.56 0.43 2.34
N ALA A 81 17.64 0.33 1.58
CA ALA A 81 18.69 -0.66 1.77
C ALA A 81 19.98 0.12 2.03
N THR A 82 20.01 0.84 3.16
CA THR A 82 21.11 1.75 3.49
C THR A 82 22.36 1.00 3.96
N GLY A 83 22.21 -0.27 4.32
CA GLY A 83 23.27 -1.09 4.90
C GLY A 83 23.34 -0.99 6.42
N ASP A 84 22.48 -0.19 7.06
CA ASP A 84 22.22 -0.22 8.50
C ASP A 84 20.79 -0.72 8.73
N LEU A 85 20.67 -1.95 9.23
CA LEU A 85 19.38 -2.59 9.45
C LEU A 85 18.50 -1.78 10.42
N ARG A 86 19.09 -1.13 11.43
CA ARG A 86 18.32 -0.33 12.39
C ARG A 86 17.65 0.85 11.69
N SER A 87 18.42 1.62 10.90
CA SER A 87 17.88 2.72 10.11
C SER A 87 16.83 2.26 9.09
N ASP A 88 17.05 1.11 8.44
CA ASP A 88 16.10 0.55 7.47
C ASP A 88 14.78 0.13 8.15
N VAL A 89 14.84 -0.46 9.34
CA VAL A 89 13.65 -0.79 10.16
C VAL A 89 12.96 0.47 10.67
N GLU A 90 13.69 1.49 11.13
CA GLU A 90 13.09 2.74 11.56
C GLU A 90 12.34 3.44 10.41
N ALA A 91 12.93 3.47 9.21
CA ALA A 91 12.29 4.03 8.04
C ALA A 91 10.99 3.30 7.68
N LEU A 92 10.93 1.98 7.88
CA LEU A 92 9.70 1.20 7.72
C LEU A 92 8.61 1.55 8.72
N VAL A 93 8.98 1.67 9.99
CA VAL A 93 8.04 2.03 11.05
C VAL A 93 7.50 3.43 10.81
N ARG A 94 8.36 4.39 10.47
CA ARG A 94 7.96 5.77 10.10
C ARG A 94 7.08 5.80 8.87
N GLY A 95 7.44 5.07 7.82
CA GLY A 95 6.64 4.98 6.59
C GLY A 95 5.25 4.39 6.84
N SER A 96 5.17 3.37 7.69
CA SER A 96 3.89 2.79 8.12
C SER A 96 3.08 3.80 8.96
N ALA A 97 3.70 4.44 9.94
CA ALA A 97 3.06 5.47 10.75
C ALA A 97 2.48 6.60 9.88
N ALA A 98 3.26 7.09 8.91
CA ALA A 98 2.83 8.15 7.98
C ALA A 98 1.65 7.70 7.11
N LEU A 99 1.73 6.51 6.52
CA LEU A 99 0.66 5.95 5.69
C LEU A 99 -0.65 5.79 6.46
N PHE A 100 -0.61 5.19 7.65
CA PHE A 100 -1.82 4.92 8.44
C PHE A 100 -2.32 6.17 9.20
N SER A 101 -1.51 7.23 9.28
CA SER A 101 -1.94 8.55 9.77
C SER A 101 -2.52 9.44 8.68
N ASP A 102 -2.32 9.12 7.39
CA ASP A 102 -2.90 9.86 6.27
C ASP A 102 -4.44 9.91 6.41
N PRO A 103 -5.07 11.11 6.42
CA PRO A 103 -6.52 11.25 6.48
C PRO A 103 -7.28 10.41 5.44
N VAL A 104 -6.73 10.29 4.22
CA VAL A 104 -7.31 9.45 3.15
C VAL A 104 -7.31 7.99 3.57
N ALA A 105 -6.18 7.47 4.06
CA ALA A 105 -6.07 6.09 4.51
C ALA A 105 -7.01 5.81 5.68
N ARG A 106 -7.08 6.74 6.66
CA ARG A 106 -7.99 6.62 7.81
C ARG A 106 -9.46 6.58 7.39
N ALA A 107 -9.84 7.37 6.40
CA ALA A 107 -11.21 7.42 5.89
C ALA A 107 -11.58 6.24 4.98
N ALA A 108 -10.58 5.64 4.31
CA ALA A 108 -10.75 4.57 3.33
C ALA A 108 -10.69 3.17 3.93
N LEU A 109 -9.69 2.89 4.78
CA LEU A 109 -9.29 1.54 5.15
C LEU A 109 -10.37 0.70 5.84
N PRO A 110 -11.18 1.22 6.78
CA PRO A 110 -12.23 0.41 7.39
C PRO A 110 -13.23 -0.14 6.37
N GLY A 111 -13.66 0.69 5.41
CA GLY A 111 -14.56 0.29 4.35
C GLY A 111 -13.88 -0.61 3.30
N LEU A 112 -12.64 -0.29 2.94
CA LEU A 112 -11.85 -1.10 2.02
C LEU A 112 -11.64 -2.51 2.56
N LEU A 113 -11.30 -2.67 3.84
CA LEU A 113 -11.15 -3.97 4.49
C LEU A 113 -12.48 -4.73 4.55
N SER A 114 -13.60 -4.05 4.83
CA SER A 114 -14.93 -4.66 4.80
C SER A 114 -15.27 -5.26 3.43
N ASP A 115 -14.86 -4.59 2.34
CA ASP A 115 -15.08 -5.09 0.98
C ASP A 115 -14.06 -6.18 0.59
N LEU A 116 -12.84 -6.16 1.13
CA LEU A 116 -11.80 -7.13 0.78
C LEU A 116 -11.89 -8.47 1.55
N VAL A 117 -12.25 -8.43 2.83
CA VAL A 117 -12.28 -9.63 3.70
C VAL A 117 -13.13 -10.79 3.13
N PRO A 118 -14.32 -10.54 2.54
CA PRO A 118 -15.12 -11.61 1.93
C PRO A 118 -14.58 -12.13 0.58
N HIS A 119 -13.60 -11.45 -0.01
CA HIS A 119 -13.14 -11.68 -1.39
C HIS A 119 -11.62 -11.96 -1.43
N PRO A 120 -11.18 -13.17 -1.03
CA PRO A 120 -9.75 -13.49 -0.89
C PRO A 120 -8.97 -13.40 -2.21
N ASP A 121 -9.61 -13.62 -3.35
CA ASP A 121 -8.95 -13.50 -4.66
C ASP A 121 -8.67 -12.04 -5.02
N LEU A 122 -9.62 -11.13 -4.73
CA LEU A 122 -9.43 -9.69 -4.91
C LEU A 122 -8.39 -9.13 -3.94
N HIS A 123 -8.41 -9.61 -2.68
CA HIS A 123 -7.37 -9.28 -1.71
C HIS A 123 -5.99 -9.68 -2.21
N ARG A 124 -5.85 -10.92 -2.69
CA ARG A 124 -4.60 -11.43 -3.27
C ARG A 124 -4.15 -10.57 -4.45
N GLU A 125 -5.05 -10.28 -5.39
CA GLU A 125 -4.75 -9.46 -6.57
C GLU A 125 -4.16 -8.09 -6.22
N LEU A 126 -4.79 -7.39 -5.26
CA LEU A 126 -4.37 -6.05 -4.87
C LEU A 126 -3.12 -6.04 -4.00
N MET A 127 -2.98 -7.03 -3.11
CA MET A 127 -1.89 -7.07 -2.13
C MET A 127 -0.62 -7.75 -2.64
N ASP A 128 -0.71 -8.70 -3.58
CA ASP A 128 0.41 -9.56 -3.96
C ASP A 128 1.62 -8.76 -4.45
N ARG A 129 1.43 -7.74 -5.30
CA ARG A 129 2.56 -6.99 -5.84
C ARG A 129 3.30 -6.19 -4.77
N LEU A 130 2.56 -5.45 -3.94
CA LEU A 130 3.12 -4.63 -2.87
C LEU A 130 3.78 -5.51 -1.81
N TRP A 131 3.07 -6.56 -1.37
CA TRP A 131 3.50 -7.40 -0.26
C TRP A 131 4.65 -8.34 -0.64
N VAL A 132 4.57 -9.03 -1.78
CA VAL A 132 5.61 -10.00 -2.19
C VAL A 132 6.96 -9.31 -2.40
N SER A 133 6.98 -8.12 -3.03
CA SER A 133 8.22 -7.36 -3.22
C SER A 133 8.84 -6.95 -1.88
N ARG A 134 8.03 -6.35 -0.99
CA ARG A 134 8.47 -5.89 0.34
C ARG A 134 8.99 -7.03 1.21
N VAL A 135 8.27 -8.17 1.26
CA VAL A 135 8.69 -9.36 2.02
C VAL A 135 10.00 -9.90 1.48
N GLY A 136 10.13 -10.05 0.16
CA GLY A 136 11.34 -10.59 -0.46
C GLY A 136 12.57 -9.70 -0.25
N GLU A 137 12.42 -8.38 -0.34
CA GLU A 137 13.50 -7.43 -0.05
C GLU A 137 13.91 -7.43 1.41
N MET A 138 12.95 -7.36 2.34
CA MET A 138 13.23 -7.40 3.77
C MET A 138 13.91 -8.71 4.16
N GLN A 139 13.50 -9.85 3.59
CA GLN A 139 14.14 -11.12 3.91
C GLN A 139 15.60 -11.13 3.50
N ARG A 140 15.96 -10.54 2.36
CA ARG A 140 17.37 -10.40 1.94
C ARG A 140 18.18 -9.53 2.89
N LEU A 141 17.61 -8.43 3.39
CA LEU A 141 18.26 -7.57 4.39
C LEU A 141 18.49 -8.32 5.71
N LEU A 142 17.47 -9.04 6.20
CA LEU A 142 17.56 -9.84 7.41
C LEU A 142 18.57 -10.97 7.30
N ASP A 143 18.62 -11.67 6.16
CA ASP A 143 19.58 -12.75 5.93
C ASP A 143 21.02 -12.22 5.91
N ALA A 144 21.27 -11.08 5.26
CA ALA A 144 22.58 -10.43 5.25
C ALA A 144 23.03 -9.98 6.65
N ALA A 145 22.13 -9.37 7.42
CA ALA A 145 22.40 -8.97 8.80
C ALA A 145 22.62 -10.19 9.72
N ALA A 146 21.92 -11.31 9.48
CA ALA A 146 22.12 -12.54 10.22
C ALA A 146 23.48 -13.19 9.94
N ASP A 147 23.99 -13.08 8.71
CA ASP A 147 25.34 -13.54 8.35
C ASP A 147 26.44 -12.70 8.99
N GLN A 148 26.16 -11.43 9.29
CA GLN A 148 27.03 -10.53 10.06
C GLN A 148 26.86 -10.68 11.58
N GLY A 149 25.88 -11.46 12.04
CA GLY A 149 25.60 -11.67 13.47
C GLY A 149 24.85 -10.51 14.14
N GLU A 150 24.30 -9.58 13.38
CA GLU A 150 23.53 -8.42 13.88
C GLU A 150 22.12 -8.80 14.33
N VAL A 151 21.53 -9.82 13.71
CA VAL A 151 20.21 -10.37 14.09
C VAL A 151 20.24 -11.88 14.21
N ARG A 152 19.27 -12.42 14.95
CA ARG A 152 19.07 -13.86 15.10
C ARG A 152 18.73 -14.50 13.76
N ARG A 153 19.34 -15.65 13.45
CA ARG A 153 18.93 -16.46 12.29
C ARG A 153 17.47 -16.90 12.42
N GLY A 154 16.75 -16.93 11.29
CA GLY A 154 15.37 -17.40 11.23
C GLY A 154 14.30 -16.35 11.51
N VAL A 155 14.66 -15.07 11.67
CA VAL A 155 13.67 -13.97 11.64
C VAL A 155 13.01 -13.93 10.27
N ARG A 156 11.67 -13.95 10.26
CA ARG A 156 10.85 -13.92 9.03
C ARG A 156 10.40 -12.50 8.74
N ALA A 157 10.74 -12.00 7.57
CA ALA A 157 10.33 -10.68 7.08
C ALA A 157 8.82 -10.44 7.18
N GLU A 158 8.03 -11.44 6.79
CA GLU A 158 6.57 -11.44 6.87
C GLU A 158 6.07 -11.11 8.28
N HIS A 159 6.65 -11.72 9.31
CA HIS A 159 6.21 -11.49 10.69
C HIS A 159 6.60 -10.10 11.17
N LEU A 160 7.80 -9.63 10.82
CA LEU A 160 8.27 -8.28 11.15
C LEU A 160 7.35 -7.22 10.53
N LEU A 161 7.07 -7.34 9.22
CA LEU A 161 6.19 -6.43 8.51
C LEU A 161 4.75 -6.49 9.04
N ASN A 162 4.25 -7.66 9.44
CA ASN A 162 2.94 -7.80 10.06
C ASN A 162 2.85 -7.10 11.43
N VAL A 163 3.91 -7.16 12.25
CA VAL A 163 3.93 -6.44 13.54
C VAL A 163 3.90 -4.92 13.31
N ILE A 164 4.74 -4.43 12.40
CA ILE A 164 4.84 -2.99 12.09
C ILE A 164 3.54 -2.47 11.46
N GLY A 165 3.14 -3.07 10.34
CA GLY A 165 1.97 -2.66 9.58
C GLY A 165 0.66 -2.94 10.31
N GLY A 166 0.55 -4.09 10.98
CA GLY A 166 -0.63 -4.45 11.77
C GLY A 166 -0.81 -3.56 13.00
N GLY A 167 0.27 -3.22 13.70
CA GLY A 167 0.22 -2.26 14.80
C GLY A 167 -0.22 -0.87 14.34
N ALA A 168 0.29 -0.40 13.20
CA ALA A 168 -0.12 0.87 12.62
C ALA A 168 -1.57 0.86 12.12
N LEU A 169 -2.01 -0.22 11.48
CA LEU A 169 -3.40 -0.41 11.04
C LEU A 169 -4.37 -0.40 12.22
N LEU A 170 -3.98 -0.94 13.38
CA LEU A 170 -4.82 -0.93 14.58
C LEU A 170 -5.22 0.51 14.97
N ALA A 171 -4.33 1.49 14.82
CA ALA A 171 -4.65 2.91 15.08
C ALA A 171 -5.71 3.52 14.16
N VAL A 172 -5.94 2.91 13.00
CA VAL A 172 -7.04 3.26 12.11
C VAL A 172 -8.36 2.64 12.59
N LEU A 173 -8.29 1.40 13.10
CA LEU A 173 -9.45 0.64 13.55
C LEU A 173 -9.92 1.01 14.96
N THR A 174 -9.03 1.55 15.80
CA THR A 174 -9.33 2.01 17.17
C THR A 174 -8.94 3.49 17.37
N PRO A 175 -9.69 4.44 16.78
CA PRO A 175 -9.35 5.87 16.87
C PRO A 175 -9.25 6.34 18.32
N GLY A 176 -8.09 6.91 18.68
CA GLY A 176 -7.81 7.45 20.01
C GLY A 176 -7.20 6.48 21.01
N GLU A 177 -7.16 5.16 20.71
CA GLU A 177 -6.48 4.18 21.58
C GLU A 177 -5.00 4.03 21.22
N VAL A 178 -4.67 4.05 19.93
CA VAL A 178 -3.30 4.00 19.43
C VAL A 178 -2.99 5.31 18.71
N VAL A 179 -1.90 5.96 19.13
CA VAL A 179 -1.38 7.20 18.53
C VAL A 179 -0.06 6.85 17.84
N LEU A 180 0.07 7.19 16.56
CA LEU A 180 1.26 6.90 15.75
C LEU A 180 2.25 8.06 15.80
N ASP A 181 2.71 8.39 17.00
CA ASP A 181 3.68 9.46 17.27
C ASP A 181 5.13 8.94 17.37
N GLU A 182 6.07 9.82 17.71
CA GLU A 182 7.48 9.48 17.87
C GLU A 182 7.72 8.44 18.98
N GLU A 183 6.89 8.40 20.01
CA GLU A 183 6.99 7.41 21.09
C GLU A 183 6.59 6.02 20.57
N TRP A 184 5.49 5.94 19.80
CA TRP A 184 5.09 4.71 19.14
C TRP A 184 6.17 4.23 18.17
N ILE A 185 6.72 5.12 17.34
CA ILE A 185 7.79 4.80 16.39
C ILE A 185 9.01 4.23 17.13
N ALA A 186 9.51 4.93 18.14
CA ALA A 186 10.66 4.48 18.92
C ALA A 186 10.41 3.13 19.60
N SER A 187 9.23 2.95 20.20
CA SER A 187 8.87 1.71 20.90
C SER A 187 8.78 0.51 19.96
N ILE A 188 8.13 0.66 18.80
CA ILE A 188 8.02 -0.40 17.81
C ILE A 188 9.38 -0.74 17.20
N CYS A 189 10.24 0.25 16.95
CA CYS A 189 11.61 0.00 16.48
C CYS A 189 12.42 -0.80 17.51
N THR A 190 12.37 -0.42 18.79
CA THR A 190 13.03 -1.15 19.87
C THR A 190 12.49 -2.56 19.99
N LEU A 191 11.17 -2.76 19.99
CA LEU A 191 10.56 -4.10 20.04
C LEU A 191 10.96 -4.97 18.84
N ALA A 192 11.02 -4.38 17.65
CA ALA A 192 11.42 -5.08 16.43
C ALA A 192 12.89 -5.52 16.46
N MET A 193 13.78 -4.67 16.96
CA MET A 193 15.23 -4.90 16.95
C MET A 193 15.72 -5.71 18.15
N GLU A 194 15.13 -5.48 19.32
CA GLU A 194 15.65 -5.97 20.61
C GLU A 194 14.71 -7.01 21.25
N GLY A 195 13.43 -7.04 20.85
CA GLY A 195 12.43 -7.91 21.46
C GLY A 195 12.02 -7.43 22.86
N ILE A 196 11.59 -8.37 23.71
CA ILE A 196 11.04 -8.09 25.05
C ILE A 196 11.91 -8.62 26.20
N THR A 197 13.04 -9.24 25.88
CA THR A 197 13.95 -9.84 26.87
C THR A 197 15.10 -8.88 27.17
N ALA A 198 15.45 -8.76 28.44
CA ALA A 198 16.62 -8.02 28.90
C ALA A 198 17.94 -8.74 28.57
#